data_AF-A0A9Q0HV62-F1
#
_entry.id   AF-A0A9Q0HV62-F1
#
_cell.length_a   1.000
_cell.length_b   1.000
_cell.length_c   1.000
_cell.angle_alpha   90.00
_cell.angle_beta   90.00
_cell.angle_gamma   90.00
#
_symmetry.space_group_name_H-M   'P 1'
#
loop_
_entity.id
_entity.type
_entity.pdbx_description
1 polymer ?
#
loop_
_entity_poly.entity_id
_entity_poly.type
_entity_poly.pdbx_seq_one_letter_code
_entity_poly.pdbx_strand_id
1 'polypeptide(L)'
;MYQRILECSEKEKLLPEVGPSNITNATSNPAKHTAILVVSLFSEYFEKIKSTYYENSTLTGEMVAVYQPSHEVHQKTHAQFHNHKALAEMYLLSYCDKIVTSAGSTFGYVSHGLAGSMPWIIRPPSWMYPGNGPACIKSLSVEPCLHSPPIIECKGKDNVNDAEIVVPYIKRCEDSDSGLKIFG
;
A
#
# COMPACT_ATOMS: atom_id res chain seq x y z
N MET A 1 -10.89 7.16 -0.85
CA MET A 1 -9.54 6.60 -0.60
C MET A 1 -9.04 6.90 0.80
N TYR A 2 -9.00 8.17 1.24
CA TYR A 2 -8.49 8.54 2.57
C TYR A 2 -9.12 7.74 3.73
N GLN A 3 -10.45 7.59 3.72
CA GLN A 3 -11.14 6.79 4.73
C GLN A 3 -10.65 5.33 4.80
N ARG A 4 -10.31 4.73 3.66
CA ARG A 4 -9.77 3.36 3.62
C ARG A 4 -8.35 3.28 4.20
N ILE A 5 -7.54 4.33 4.05
CA ILE A 5 -6.23 4.43 4.69
C ILE A 5 -6.39 4.40 6.21
N LEU A 6 -7.33 5.20 6.75
CA LEU A 6 -7.61 5.25 8.18
C LEU A 6 -8.14 3.91 8.70
N GLU A 7 -9.19 3.37 8.09
CA GLU A 7 -9.78 2.07 8.45
C GLU A 7 -8.73 0.95 8.46
N CYS A 8 -7.88 0.89 7.43
CA CYS A 8 -6.80 -0.08 7.35
C CYS A 8 -5.77 0.13 8.47
N SER A 9 -5.38 1.38 8.71
CA SER A 9 -4.34 1.71 9.68
C SER A 9 -4.77 1.45 11.11
N GLU A 10 -6.02 1.77 11.45
CA GLU A 10 -6.62 1.52 12.76
C GLU A 10 -6.75 0.02 13.02
N LYS A 11 -7.32 -0.71 12.05
CA LYS A 11 -7.56 -2.15 12.20
C LYS A 11 -6.26 -2.95 12.30
N GLU A 12 -5.28 -2.63 11.48
CA GLU A 12 -4.04 -3.43 11.33
C GLU A 12 -2.84 -2.80 12.07
N LYS A 13 -3.08 -1.74 12.87
CA LYS A 13 -2.08 -1.00 13.66
C LYS A 13 -0.87 -0.59 12.81
N LEU A 14 -1.14 0.01 11.66
CA LEU A 14 -0.11 0.48 10.72
C LEU A 14 0.42 1.85 11.11
N LEU A 15 -0.46 2.71 11.63
CA LEU A 15 -0.13 4.05 12.09
C LEU A 15 -0.34 4.15 13.61
N PRO A 16 0.41 5.02 14.31
CA PRO A 16 0.21 5.25 15.74
C PRO A 16 -1.20 5.76 16.06
N GLU A 17 -1.84 5.14 17.05
CA GLU A 17 -3.17 5.56 17.51
C GLU A 17 -3.08 6.92 18.21
N VAL A 18 -4.05 7.80 17.94
CA VAL A 18 -4.14 9.14 18.53
C VAL A 18 -5.26 9.19 19.56
N GLY A 19 -5.05 9.99 20.61
CA GLY A 19 -6.04 10.25 21.66
C GLY A 19 -6.18 11.73 21.97
N PRO A 20 -7.19 12.11 22.79
CA PRO A 20 -7.36 13.48 23.22
C PRO A 20 -6.10 13.97 23.93
N SER A 21 -5.68 15.19 23.62
CA SER A 21 -4.39 15.81 24.01
C SER A 21 -4.13 15.90 25.53
N ASN A 22 -5.09 15.51 26.36
CA ASN A 22 -5.02 15.54 27.83
C ASN A 22 -4.57 14.21 28.47
N ILE A 23 -4.33 13.15 27.70
CA ILE A 23 -3.87 11.85 28.25
C ILE A 23 -2.37 11.67 27.92
N THR A 24 -1.50 12.29 28.71
CA THR A 24 -0.06 12.01 28.69
C THR A 24 0.26 10.94 29.73
N ASN A 25 -0.04 9.68 29.43
CA ASN A 25 0.56 8.56 30.15
C ASN A 25 2.01 8.40 29.68
N ALA A 26 2.85 9.38 30.02
CA ALA A 26 4.28 9.36 29.76
C ALA A 26 4.93 8.27 30.62
N THR A 27 4.89 7.04 30.14
CA THR A 27 5.76 5.97 30.64
C THR A 27 7.14 6.16 30.04
N SER A 28 8.15 6.16 30.90
CA SER A 28 9.52 6.64 30.70
C SER A 28 10.38 5.74 29.80
N ASN A 29 9.87 5.35 28.64
CA ASN A 29 10.64 4.65 27.62
C ASN A 29 11.29 5.68 26.67
N PRO A 30 12.48 5.40 26.12
CA PRO A 30 13.11 6.28 25.14
C PRO A 30 12.09 6.60 24.04
N ALA A 31 11.97 7.89 23.69
CA ALA A 31 10.94 8.37 22.77
C ALA A 31 11.02 7.59 21.46
N LYS A 32 10.04 6.73 21.22
CA LYS A 32 9.89 6.05 19.93
C LYS A 32 9.57 7.12 18.89
N HIS A 33 10.31 7.12 17.79
CA HIS A 33 10.07 8.00 16.66
C HIS A 33 9.54 7.18 15.49
N THR A 34 8.42 7.61 14.94
CA THR A 34 7.81 6.98 13.75
C THR A 34 7.80 7.99 12.62
N ALA A 35 8.41 7.62 11.49
CA ALA A 35 8.35 8.40 10.26
C ALA A 35 7.32 7.78 9.31
N ILE A 36 6.37 8.58 8.83
CA ILE A 36 5.35 8.18 7.86
C ILE A 36 5.72 8.81 6.52
N LEU A 37 6.02 7.96 5.52
CA LEU A 37 6.27 8.39 4.16
C LEU A 37 4.99 8.24 3.32
N VAL A 38 4.51 9.34 2.77
CA VAL A 38 3.34 9.38 1.88
C VAL A 38 3.82 9.68 0.46
N VAL A 39 3.56 8.76 -0.46
CA VAL A 39 3.85 8.93 -1.88
C VAL A 39 2.54 8.94 -2.66
N SER A 40 2.25 10.07 -3.31
CA SER A 40 1.00 10.31 -4.01
C SER A 40 1.16 11.48 -4.97
N LEU A 41 0.48 11.44 -6.13
CA LEU A 41 0.38 12.58 -7.03
C LEU A 41 -0.25 13.80 -6.35
N PHE A 42 -1.16 13.58 -5.40
CA PHE A 42 -1.88 14.62 -4.67
C PHE A 42 -1.34 14.76 -3.25
N SER A 43 -1.20 16.00 -2.77
CA SER A 43 -0.79 16.30 -1.40
C SER A 43 -1.89 16.12 -0.35
N GLU A 44 -3.14 15.96 -0.78
CA GLU A 44 -4.30 15.88 0.12
C GLU A 44 -4.14 14.81 1.21
N TYR A 45 -3.63 13.62 0.86
CA TYR A 45 -3.44 12.54 1.84
C TYR A 45 -2.36 12.87 2.87
N PHE A 46 -1.26 13.47 2.42
CA PHE A 46 -0.17 13.92 3.29
C PHE A 46 -0.66 14.99 4.27
N GLU A 47 -1.35 16.02 3.77
CA GLU A 47 -1.84 17.11 4.62
C GLU A 47 -2.82 16.60 5.67
N LYS A 48 -3.74 15.71 5.29
CA LYS A 48 -4.70 15.12 6.24
C LYS A 48 -4.02 14.29 7.34
N ILE A 49 -3.09 13.39 6.98
CA ILE A 49 -2.36 12.57 7.97
C ILE A 49 -1.51 13.47 8.87
N LYS A 50 -0.82 14.45 8.29
CA LYS A 50 -0.01 15.42 9.04
C LYS A 50 -0.85 16.23 10.02
N SER A 51 -2.03 16.73 9.61
CA SER A 51 -2.94 17.47 10.50
C SER A 51 -3.37 16.60 11.68
N THR A 52 -3.69 15.32 11.44
CA THR A 52 -4.10 14.40 12.51
C THR A 52 -3.06 14.30 13.63
N TYR A 53 -1.77 14.16 13.29
CA TYR A 53 -0.68 14.08 14.26
C TYR A 53 -0.21 15.43 14.79
N TYR A 54 -0.55 16.53 14.12
CA TYR A 54 -0.29 17.88 14.61
C TYR A 54 -1.32 18.30 15.68
N GLU A 55 -2.57 17.92 15.49
CA GLU A 55 -3.69 18.33 16.36
C GLU A 55 -3.88 17.41 17.58
N ASN A 56 -3.40 16.16 17.51
CA ASN A 56 -3.64 15.13 18.53
C ASN A 56 -2.32 14.52 19.03
N SER A 57 -2.32 14.08 20.29
CA SER A 57 -1.21 13.31 20.86
C SER A 57 -1.36 11.82 20.57
N THR A 58 -0.25 11.11 20.34
CA THR A 58 -0.27 9.65 20.23
C THR A 58 -0.53 9.02 21.59
N LEU A 59 -1.32 7.93 21.64
CA LEU A 59 -1.62 7.21 22.87
C LEU A 59 -0.39 6.60 23.54
N THR A 60 0.62 6.27 22.73
CA THR A 60 1.89 5.70 23.15
C THR A 60 2.93 6.76 23.55
N GLY A 61 2.63 8.05 23.33
CA GLY A 61 3.59 9.14 23.50
C GLY A 61 4.72 9.16 22.46
N GLU A 62 4.64 8.34 21.40
CA GLU A 62 5.62 8.32 20.33
C GLU A 62 5.52 9.58 19.44
N MET A 63 6.68 10.10 19.03
CA MET A 63 6.73 11.24 18.10
C MET A 63 6.53 10.77 16.67
N VAL A 64 5.65 11.47 15.95
CA VAL A 64 5.31 11.14 14.56
C VAL A 64 5.72 12.29 13.65
N ALA A 65 6.48 11.97 12.60
CA ALA A 65 6.79 12.90 11.53
C ALA A 65 6.27 12.35 10.20
N VAL A 66 5.56 13.19 9.44
CA VAL A 66 4.95 12.83 8.16
C VAL A 66 5.71 13.52 7.05
N TYR A 67 6.04 12.80 5.97
CA TYR A 67 6.82 13.29 4.84
C TYR A 67 6.14 12.94 3.52
N GLN A 68 6.21 13.87 2.56
CA GLN A 68 5.86 13.63 1.16
C GLN A 68 6.95 14.21 0.27
N PRO A 69 7.68 13.40 -0.53
CA PRO A 69 8.78 13.89 -1.36
C PRO A 69 8.31 14.77 -2.52
N SER A 70 7.23 14.37 -3.20
CA SER A 70 6.63 15.14 -4.29
C SER A 70 5.10 15.03 -4.34
N HIS A 71 4.49 15.93 -5.12
CA HIS A 71 3.05 15.98 -5.39
C HIS A 71 2.85 16.43 -6.85
N GLU A 72 3.21 15.56 -7.79
CA GLU A 72 3.32 15.92 -9.22
C GLU A 72 1.97 16.22 -9.93
N VAL A 73 0.83 15.96 -9.26
CA VAL A 73 -0.57 16.12 -9.70
C VAL A 73 -0.96 15.22 -10.88
N HIS A 74 -0.11 15.13 -11.90
CA HIS A 74 -0.31 14.37 -13.12
C HIS A 74 0.92 13.54 -13.46
N GLN A 75 0.68 12.34 -13.99
CA GLN A 75 1.72 11.49 -14.54
C GLN A 75 2.28 12.08 -15.84
N LYS A 76 3.61 12.19 -15.94
CA LYS A 76 4.33 12.73 -17.10
C LYS A 76 5.40 11.74 -17.58
N THR A 77 4.98 10.59 -18.09
CA THR A 77 5.85 9.45 -18.44
C THR A 77 6.97 9.78 -19.43
N HIS A 78 6.82 10.81 -20.26
CA HIS A 78 7.86 11.22 -21.21
C HIS A 78 8.84 12.27 -20.63
N ALA A 79 8.63 12.72 -19.39
CA ALA A 79 9.50 13.69 -18.73
C ALA A 79 10.52 12.97 -17.84
N GLN A 80 11.79 12.99 -18.24
CA GLN A 80 12.87 12.28 -17.53
C GLN A 80 12.94 12.63 -16.04
N PHE A 81 12.89 13.93 -15.70
CA PHE A 81 12.97 14.37 -14.31
C PHE A 81 11.80 13.89 -13.45
N HIS A 82 10.60 13.84 -14.03
CA HIS A 82 9.41 13.28 -13.36
C HIS A 82 9.59 11.78 -13.09
N ASN A 83 10.11 11.03 -14.07
CA ASN A 83 10.39 9.60 -13.91
C ASN A 83 11.50 9.33 -12.87
N HIS A 84 12.53 10.19 -12.80
CA HIS A 84 13.57 10.08 -11.77
C HIS A 84 13.00 10.27 -10.36
N LYS A 85 12.09 11.23 -10.16
CA LYS A 85 11.36 11.39 -8.89
C LYS A 85 10.52 10.17 -8.56
N ALA A 86 9.74 9.68 -9.53
CA ALA A 86 8.91 8.49 -9.35
C ALA A 86 9.75 7.27 -8.95
N LEU A 87 10.90 7.05 -9.61
CA LEU A 87 11.83 5.98 -9.25
C LEU A 87 12.42 6.17 -7.85
N ALA A 88 12.85 7.39 -7.52
CA ALA A 88 13.38 7.70 -6.19
C ALA A 88 12.33 7.43 -5.09
N GLU A 89 11.07 7.77 -5.33
CA GLU A 89 9.97 7.51 -4.42
C GLU A 89 9.66 6.01 -4.26
N MET A 90 9.75 5.20 -5.33
CA MET A 90 9.65 3.74 -5.23
C MET A 90 10.75 3.15 -4.33
N TYR A 91 11.99 3.63 -4.48
CA TYR A 91 13.11 3.23 -3.62
C TYR A 91 12.92 3.72 -2.18
N LEU A 92 12.45 4.95 -1.96
CA LEU A 92 12.20 5.45 -0.61
C LEU A 92 11.16 4.58 0.12
N LEU A 93 10.09 4.19 -0.56
CA LEU A 93 9.10 3.25 -0.01
C LEU A 93 9.72 1.88 0.31
N SER A 94 10.68 1.41 -0.49
CA SER A 94 11.29 0.10 -0.26
C SER A 94 12.17 0.03 0.99
N TYR A 95 12.53 1.18 1.57
CA TYR A 95 13.25 1.26 2.84
C TYR A 95 12.34 1.35 4.08
N CYS A 96 11.02 1.37 3.91
CA CYS A 96 10.08 1.44 5.03
C CYS A 96 9.90 0.06 5.70
N ASP A 97 9.81 0.04 7.03
CA ASP A 97 9.58 -1.21 7.81
C ASP A 97 8.21 -1.85 7.52
N LYS A 98 7.21 -1.01 7.25
CA LYS A 98 5.86 -1.43 6.86
C LYS A 98 5.48 -0.70 5.58
N ILE A 99 5.05 -1.46 4.57
CA ILE A 99 4.65 -0.92 3.28
C ILE A 99 3.15 -1.09 3.10
N VAL A 100 2.49 -0.01 2.71
CA VAL A 100 1.08 0.04 2.36
C VAL A 100 0.97 0.51 0.91
N THR A 101 0.30 -0.25 0.06
CA THR A 101 0.14 0.03 -1.36
C THR A 101 -1.32 0.21 -1.75
N SER A 102 -1.56 0.73 -2.94
CA SER A 102 -2.91 0.84 -3.52
C SER A 102 -3.15 -0.32 -4.49
N ALA A 103 -4.34 -0.91 -4.46
CA ALA A 103 -4.76 -1.97 -5.37
C ALA A 103 -4.54 -1.58 -6.85
N GLY A 104 -3.97 -2.49 -7.63
CA GLY A 104 -3.68 -2.30 -9.06
C GLY A 104 -2.48 -1.39 -9.37
N SER A 105 -1.79 -0.86 -8.36
CA SER A 105 -0.67 0.05 -8.57
C SER A 105 0.64 -0.70 -8.81
N THR A 106 1.11 -0.69 -10.06
CA THR A 106 2.44 -1.23 -10.41
C THR A 106 3.58 -0.47 -9.73
N PHE A 107 3.39 0.81 -9.40
CA PHE A 107 4.31 1.60 -8.57
C PHE A 107 4.52 0.95 -7.20
N GLY A 108 3.42 0.52 -6.58
CA GLY A 108 3.44 -0.23 -5.32
C GLY A 108 4.14 -1.58 -5.48
N TYR A 109 3.87 -2.30 -6.57
CA TYR A 109 4.50 -3.60 -6.85
C TYR A 109 6.02 -3.53 -6.91
N VAL A 110 6.55 -2.53 -7.62
CA VAL A 110 8.00 -2.29 -7.68
C VAL A 110 8.54 -2.01 -6.28
N SER A 111 7.88 -1.13 -5.53
CA SER A 111 8.36 -0.70 -4.21
C SER A 111 8.44 -1.86 -3.21
N HIS A 112 7.38 -2.68 -3.08
CA HIS A 112 7.37 -3.78 -2.13
C HIS A 112 8.20 -4.99 -2.62
N GLY A 113 8.33 -5.18 -3.94
CA GLY A 113 9.22 -6.17 -4.53
C GLY A 113 10.69 -5.86 -4.22
N LEU A 114 11.11 -4.60 -4.40
CA LEU A 114 12.46 -4.14 -4.02
C LEU A 114 12.73 -4.29 -2.52
N ALA A 115 11.71 -4.07 -1.69
CA ALA A 115 11.80 -4.24 -0.24
C ALA A 115 11.83 -5.71 0.22
N GLY A 116 11.53 -6.67 -0.68
CA GLY A 116 11.29 -8.06 -0.30
C GLY A 116 10.21 -8.21 0.76
N SER A 117 9.22 -7.31 0.79
CA SER A 117 8.25 -7.18 1.88
C SER A 117 6.83 -7.40 1.39
N MET A 118 6.07 -8.19 2.14
CA MET A 118 4.64 -8.40 1.86
C MET A 118 3.84 -7.13 2.22
N PRO A 119 3.21 -6.41 1.28
CA PRO A 119 2.51 -5.16 1.59
C PRO A 119 1.13 -5.37 2.21
N TRP A 120 0.60 -4.32 2.84
CA TRP A 120 -0.84 -4.14 3.04
C TRP A 120 -1.44 -3.41 1.83
N ILE A 121 -2.41 -4.01 1.15
CA ILE A 121 -2.99 -3.48 -0.08
C ILE A 121 -4.32 -2.80 0.24
N ILE A 122 -4.37 -1.47 0.11
CA ILE A 122 -5.60 -0.69 0.26
C ILE A 122 -6.47 -0.88 -0.98
N ARG A 123 -7.74 -1.21 -0.76
CA ARG A 123 -8.72 -1.37 -1.84
C ARG A 123 -9.62 -0.14 -1.94
N PRO A 124 -9.56 0.63 -3.04
CA PRO A 124 -10.42 1.78 -3.21
C PRO A 124 -11.88 1.33 -3.30
N PRO A 125 -12.85 2.14 -2.82
CA PRO A 125 -14.26 1.89 -3.09
C PRO A 125 -14.49 1.89 -4.61
N SER A 126 -14.96 0.77 -5.15
CA SER A 126 -15.16 0.59 -6.59
C SER A 126 -16.33 -0.35 -6.82
N TRP A 127 -16.86 -0.38 -8.04
CA TRP A 127 -17.78 -1.40 -8.52
C TRP A 127 -17.21 -2.82 -8.34
N MET A 128 -15.88 -2.96 -8.48
CA MET A 128 -15.13 -4.21 -8.26
C MET A 128 -14.90 -4.52 -6.76
N TYR A 129 -14.96 -3.50 -5.90
CA TYR A 129 -14.80 -3.61 -4.45
C TYR A 129 -15.94 -2.87 -3.77
N PRO A 130 -17.15 -3.47 -3.68
CA PRO A 130 -18.26 -2.84 -2.99
C PRO A 130 -17.80 -2.40 -1.60
N GLY A 131 -18.25 -1.22 -1.16
CA GLY A 131 -17.79 -0.53 0.06
C GLY A 131 -17.81 -1.39 1.33
N ASN A 132 -18.50 -2.53 1.30
CA ASN A 132 -18.64 -3.49 2.40
C ASN A 132 -17.43 -4.43 2.61
N GLY A 133 -16.46 -4.48 1.69
CA GLY A 133 -15.23 -5.28 1.87
C GLY A 133 -14.22 -4.65 2.85
N PRO A 134 -13.27 -5.42 3.41
CA PRO A 134 -12.21 -4.87 4.26
C PRO A 134 -11.42 -3.79 3.52
N ALA A 135 -11.04 -2.73 4.24
CA ALA A 135 -10.35 -1.55 3.73
C ALA A 135 -9.01 -1.88 3.06
N CYS A 136 -8.32 -2.89 3.59
CA CYS A 136 -7.11 -3.45 3.02
C CYS A 136 -6.99 -4.94 3.29
N ILE A 137 -6.07 -5.59 2.59
CA ILE A 137 -5.73 -7.01 2.72
C ILE A 137 -4.21 -7.13 2.82
N LYS A 138 -3.70 -8.03 3.68
CA LYS A 138 -2.29 -8.38 3.72
C LYS A 138 -1.96 -9.29 2.54
N SER A 139 -1.00 -8.89 1.70
CA SER A 139 -0.46 -9.79 0.69
C SER A 139 0.27 -10.95 1.36
N LEU A 140 0.14 -12.16 0.80
CA LEU A 140 0.90 -13.33 1.24
C LEU A 140 2.14 -13.58 0.37
N SER A 141 2.46 -12.65 -0.52
CA SER A 141 3.61 -12.72 -1.42
C SER A 141 4.22 -11.34 -1.66
N VAL A 142 5.50 -11.32 -1.98
CA VAL A 142 6.24 -10.11 -2.40
C VAL A 142 6.08 -9.83 -3.90
N GLU A 143 5.52 -10.79 -4.64
CA GLU A 143 5.46 -10.78 -6.10
C GLU A 143 4.47 -9.74 -6.64
N PRO A 144 4.72 -9.19 -7.84
CA PRO A 144 3.77 -8.33 -8.54
C PRO A 144 2.56 -9.12 -9.05
N CYS A 145 1.46 -8.42 -9.30
CA CYS A 145 0.32 -9.00 -10.02
C CYS A 145 0.51 -8.85 -11.54
N LEU A 146 0.34 -9.96 -12.27
CA LEU A 146 0.14 -9.95 -13.72
C LEU A 146 -1.34 -9.65 -14.01
N HIS A 147 -1.68 -8.39 -14.33
CA HIS A 147 -3.07 -7.95 -14.50
C HIS A 147 -3.81 -8.59 -15.69
N SER A 148 -3.07 -8.92 -16.75
CA SER A 148 -3.63 -9.43 -18.00
C SER A 148 -2.90 -10.70 -18.42
N PRO A 149 -3.11 -11.82 -17.69
CA PRO A 149 -2.51 -13.08 -18.05
C PRO A 149 -3.04 -13.57 -19.41
N PRO A 150 -2.22 -14.26 -20.21
CA PRO A 150 -2.69 -14.86 -21.44
C PRO A 150 -3.70 -15.97 -21.14
N ILE A 151 -4.71 -16.11 -22.00
CA ILE A 151 -5.55 -17.32 -22.04
C ILE A 151 -4.71 -18.40 -22.71
N ILE A 152 -4.23 -19.38 -21.93
CA ILE A 152 -3.36 -20.44 -22.45
C ILE A 152 -4.19 -21.68 -22.78
N GLU A 153 -4.39 -21.94 -24.07
CA GLU A 153 -4.87 -23.23 -24.56
C GLU A 153 -3.66 -24.16 -24.79
N CYS A 154 -3.26 -24.90 -23.74
CA CYS A 154 -2.26 -25.94 -23.89
C CYS A 154 -2.88 -27.16 -24.62
N LYS A 155 -2.20 -27.67 -25.66
CA LYS A 155 -2.62 -28.83 -26.45
C LYS A 155 -3.09 -29.99 -25.55
N GLY A 156 -4.39 -30.28 -25.58
CA GLY A 156 -4.98 -31.47 -24.94
C GLY A 156 -5.89 -31.23 -23.73
N LYS A 157 -6.17 -29.98 -23.35
CA LYS A 157 -7.26 -29.67 -22.40
C LYS A 157 -8.08 -28.51 -22.91
N ASP A 158 -9.30 -28.81 -23.34
CA ASP A 158 -10.29 -27.81 -23.73
C ASP A 158 -10.55 -26.86 -22.55
N ASN A 159 -10.38 -25.55 -22.77
CA ASN A 159 -10.81 -24.46 -21.88
C ASN A 159 -10.36 -24.54 -20.41
N VAL A 160 -9.05 -24.60 -20.15
CA VAL A 160 -8.55 -24.28 -18.80
C VAL A 160 -8.48 -22.76 -18.65
N ASN A 161 -9.63 -22.14 -18.42
CA ASN A 161 -9.76 -20.68 -18.21
C ASN A 161 -9.11 -20.19 -16.90
N ASP A 162 -8.67 -21.10 -16.02
CA ASP A 162 -8.00 -20.75 -14.77
C ASP A 162 -6.56 -21.28 -14.79
N ALA A 163 -5.60 -20.40 -14.99
CA ALA A 163 -4.18 -20.70 -14.82
C ALA A 163 -3.86 -21.24 -13.40
N GLU A 164 -4.73 -20.97 -12.41
CA GLU A 164 -4.68 -21.57 -11.07
C GLU A 164 -4.74 -23.11 -11.10
N ILE A 165 -5.38 -23.69 -12.13
CA ILE A 165 -5.56 -25.15 -12.27
C ILE A 165 -4.23 -25.82 -12.67
N VAL A 166 -3.24 -25.07 -13.17
CA VAL A 166 -2.02 -25.65 -13.75
C VAL A 166 -0.94 -25.89 -12.69
N VAL A 167 -0.76 -24.97 -11.73
CA VAL A 167 0.28 -25.08 -10.69
C VAL A 167 -0.16 -24.45 -9.35
N PRO A 168 0.17 -25.05 -8.19
CA PRO A 168 -0.37 -24.64 -6.89
C PRO A 168 0.17 -23.31 -6.36
N TYR A 169 1.30 -22.83 -6.90
CA TYR A 169 1.95 -21.58 -6.52
C TYR A 169 1.51 -20.37 -7.35
N ILE A 170 0.61 -20.54 -8.32
CA ILE A 170 -0.01 -19.43 -9.06
C ILE A 170 -1.46 -19.31 -8.63
N LYS A 171 -1.85 -18.14 -8.15
CA LYS A 171 -3.23 -17.84 -7.72
C LYS A 171 -3.63 -16.46 -8.20
N ARG A 172 -4.93 -16.14 -8.10
CA ARG A 172 -5.45 -14.79 -8.35
C ARG A 172 -4.84 -13.77 -7.39
N CYS A 173 -4.67 -12.56 -7.89
CA CYS A 173 -4.21 -11.44 -7.10
C CYS A 173 -5.30 -11.01 -6.10
N GLU A 174 -4.89 -10.51 -4.94
CA GLU A 174 -5.77 -9.96 -3.91
C GLU A 174 -6.38 -8.61 -4.35
N ASP A 175 -5.85 -8.02 -5.42
CA ASP A 175 -6.16 -6.67 -5.88
C ASP A 175 -6.53 -6.58 -7.38
N SER A 176 -6.66 -7.72 -8.06
CA SER A 176 -7.16 -7.83 -9.44
C SER A 176 -7.84 -9.18 -9.68
N ASP A 177 -9.15 -9.17 -9.93
CA ASP A 177 -9.97 -10.39 -10.06
C ASP A 177 -9.56 -11.30 -11.23
N SER A 178 -9.00 -10.71 -12.29
CA SER A 178 -8.49 -11.41 -13.48
C SER A 178 -6.97 -11.61 -13.46
N GLY A 179 -6.28 -11.02 -12.48
CA GLY A 179 -4.83 -11.03 -12.43
C GLY A 179 -4.29 -12.30 -11.78
N LEU A 180 -3.07 -12.68 -12.12
CA LEU A 180 -2.35 -13.80 -11.52
C LEU A 180 -1.10 -13.35 -10.80
N LYS A 181 -0.77 -14.04 -9.70
CA LYS A 181 0.43 -13.80 -8.92
C LYS A 181 1.00 -15.12 -8.40
N ILE A 182 2.33 -15.12 -8.22
CA ILE A 182 3.04 -16.23 -7.60
C ILE A 182 2.99 -16.10 -6.08
N PHE A 183 2.69 -17.21 -5.40
CA PHE A 183 2.68 -17.35 -3.95
C PHE A 183 3.61 -18.50 -3.56
N GLY A 184 4.49 -18.29 -2.58
CA GLY A 184 5.49 -19.26 -2.11
C GLY A 184 5.77 -19.12 -0.63
#